data_AF-A0A7S4FL65-F1
#
_entry.id   AF-A0A7S4FL65-F1
#
_cell.length_a   1.000
_cell.length_b   1.000
_cell.length_c   1.000
_cell.angle_alpha   90.00
_cell.angle_beta   90.00
_cell.angle_gamma   90.00
#
_symmetry.space_group_name_H-M   'P 1'
#
loop_
_entity.id
_entity.type
_entity.pdbx_description
1 polymer ?
#
loop_
_entity_poly.entity_id
_entity_poly.type
_entity_poly.pdbx_seq_one_letter_code
_entity_poly.pdbx_strand_id
1 'polypeptide(L)'
;PRWVVFDGPLGPWAASIRGALDQLPGQSGLLGADGAFVALHPRALVVFETPSLASADPTTVTDCGLLCLPEGATTWHHVHWSWARTAAECLTPFLDVLEALCGVWLPEMEDFFNKLPAIRPRLGYSPLWFAQKCFELLDALA
;
A
#
# COMPACT_ATOMS: atom_id res chain seq x y z
N PRO A 1 0.22 -11.32 -18.42
CA PRO A 1 0.18 -9.83 -18.49
C PRO A 1 1.45 -9.30 -17.82
N ARG A 2 2.08 -8.23 -18.34
CA ARG A 2 3.27 -7.63 -17.71
C ARG A 2 2.84 -6.39 -16.95
N TRP A 3 3.21 -6.26 -15.69
CA TRP A 3 2.80 -5.14 -14.84
C TRP A 3 4.03 -4.31 -14.52
N VAL A 4 3.91 -2.99 -14.65
CA VAL A 4 4.88 -2.02 -14.16
C VAL A 4 4.19 -1.26 -13.04
N VAL A 5 4.66 -1.44 -11.82
CA VAL A 5 4.05 -0.86 -10.63
C VAL A 5 4.97 0.21 -10.06
N PHE A 6 4.42 1.39 -9.83
CA PHE A 6 5.08 2.50 -9.14
C PHE A 6 4.41 2.70 -7.79
N ASP A 7 5.15 2.46 -6.71
CA ASP A 7 4.71 2.68 -5.33
C ASP A 7 5.28 4.01 -4.81
N GLY A 8 4.40 4.83 -4.23
CA GLY A 8 4.75 6.07 -3.56
C GLY A 8 3.86 7.26 -3.94
N PRO A 9 4.15 8.44 -3.37
CA PRO A 9 3.35 9.63 -3.63
C PRO A 9 3.41 10.04 -5.09
N LEU A 10 2.23 10.24 -5.68
CA LEU A 10 2.12 10.70 -7.06
C LEU A 10 2.49 12.19 -7.15
N GLY A 11 3.56 12.50 -7.88
CA GLY A 11 4.03 13.86 -8.08
C GLY A 11 3.91 14.33 -9.54
N PRO A 12 4.43 15.53 -9.86
CA PRO A 12 4.39 16.09 -11.21
C PRO A 12 5.04 15.22 -12.29
N TRP A 13 5.98 14.35 -11.90
CA TRP A 13 6.65 13.40 -12.80
C TRP A 13 5.69 12.39 -13.44
N ALA A 14 4.54 12.10 -12.82
CA ALA A 14 3.54 11.19 -13.39
C ALA A 14 2.98 11.71 -14.72
N ALA A 15 2.89 13.04 -14.88
CA ALA A 15 2.53 13.67 -16.14
C ALA A 15 3.57 13.40 -17.24
N SER A 16 4.85 13.30 -16.89
CA SER A 16 5.92 12.97 -17.85
C SER A 16 5.81 11.52 -18.34
N ILE A 17 5.45 10.59 -17.45
CA ILE A 17 5.19 9.19 -17.83
C ILE A 17 3.97 9.11 -18.73
N ARG A 18 2.87 9.80 -18.40
CA ARG A 18 1.69 9.89 -19.26
C ARG A 18 2.05 10.42 -20.64
N GLY A 19 2.75 11.55 -20.70
CA GLY A 19 3.20 12.13 -21.96
C GLY A 19 4.01 11.14 -22.80
N ALA A 20 4.90 10.36 -22.17
CA ALA A 20 5.66 9.33 -22.88
C ALA A 20 4.76 8.18 -23.42
N LEU A 21 3.71 7.79 -22.68
CA LEU A 21 2.77 6.75 -23.10
C LEU A 21 1.90 7.18 -24.29
N ASP A 22 1.57 8.47 -24.40
CA ASP A 22 0.65 9.02 -25.41
C ASP A 22 1.35 9.48 -26.70
N GLN A 23 2.69 9.60 -26.70
CA GLN A 23 3.43 10.30 -27.75
C GLN A 23 3.46 9.62 -29.13
N LEU A 24 3.07 8.34 -29.25
CA LEU A 24 3.12 7.62 -30.53
C LEU A 24 1.83 6.82 -30.81
N PRO A 25 1.11 7.13 -31.91
CA PRO A 25 -0.06 6.36 -32.33
C PRO A 25 0.34 4.90 -32.58
N GLY A 26 -0.23 3.97 -31.80
CA GLY A 26 0.00 2.53 -31.94
C GLY A 26 1.25 1.99 -31.24
N GLN A 27 2.01 2.82 -30.51
CA GLN A 27 3.15 2.38 -29.69
C GLN A 27 3.15 3.04 -28.32
N SER A 28 2.77 2.30 -27.29
CA SER A 28 3.01 2.72 -25.90
C SER A 28 4.47 2.45 -25.54
N GLY A 29 5.18 3.45 -25.02
CA GLY A 29 6.58 3.31 -24.63
C GLY A 29 7.00 4.38 -23.63
N LEU A 30 8.22 4.25 -23.11
CA LEU A 30 8.83 5.26 -22.25
C LEU A 30 9.97 5.94 -23.02
N LEU A 31 10.02 7.27 -22.94
CA LEU A 31 11.07 8.08 -23.53
C LEU A 31 12.03 8.52 -22.42
N GLY A 32 13.28 8.07 -22.51
CA GLY A 32 14.37 8.50 -21.65
C GLY A 32 14.75 9.95 -21.91
N ALA A 33 15.31 10.63 -20.91
CA ALA A 33 15.81 12.00 -21.04
C ALA A 33 16.96 12.13 -22.05
N ASP A 34 17.65 11.03 -22.35
CA ASP A 34 18.67 10.88 -23.38
C ASP A 34 18.09 10.64 -24.79
N GLY A 35 16.76 10.58 -24.91
CA GLY A 35 16.06 10.27 -26.15
C GLY A 35 15.92 8.77 -26.45
N ALA A 36 16.37 7.89 -25.55
CA ALA A 36 16.18 6.45 -25.73
C ALA A 36 14.70 6.08 -25.60
N PHE A 37 14.17 5.35 -26.59
CA PHE A 37 12.79 4.87 -26.55
C PHE A 37 12.72 3.40 -26.14
N VAL A 38 11.93 3.10 -25.11
CA VAL A 38 11.66 1.75 -24.64
C VAL A 38 10.19 1.42 -24.88
N ALA A 39 9.92 0.60 -25.90
CA ALA A 39 8.56 0.15 -26.20
C ALA A 39 8.03 -0.75 -25.07
N LEU A 40 6.81 -0.46 -24.61
CA LEU A 40 6.08 -1.33 -23.70
C LEU A 40 5.42 -2.45 -24.49
N HIS A 41 5.28 -3.61 -23.84
CA HIS A 41 4.52 -4.71 -24.41
C HIS A 41 3.06 -4.28 -24.60
N PRO A 42 2.36 -4.63 -25.71
CA PRO A 42 0.97 -4.19 -25.96
C PRO A 42 -0.06 -4.60 -24.90
N ARG A 43 0.31 -5.54 -24.02
CA ARG A 43 -0.48 -6.02 -22.87
C ARG A 43 0.17 -5.65 -21.53
N ALA A 44 1.05 -4.65 -21.53
CA ALA A 44 1.62 -4.12 -20.30
C ALA A 44 0.57 -3.25 -19.60
N LEU A 45 0.50 -3.35 -18.28
CA LEU A 45 -0.31 -2.47 -17.43
C LEU A 45 0.65 -1.63 -16.60
N VAL A 46 0.41 -0.32 -16.57
CA VAL A 46 1.11 0.60 -15.68
C VAL A 46 0.17 0.93 -14.53
N VAL A 47 0.62 0.66 -13.31
CA VAL A 47 -0.18 0.85 -12.08
C VAL A 47 0.57 1.78 -11.15
N PHE A 48 -0.15 2.73 -10.57
CA PHE A 48 0.35 3.64 -9.56
C PHE A 48 -0.34 3.34 -8.24
N GLU A 49 0.44 3.03 -7.22
CA GLU A 49 -0.03 2.89 -5.84
C GLU A 49 0.36 4.17 -5.09
N THR A 50 -0.64 4.95 -4.67
CA THR A 50 -0.43 6.21 -3.96
C THR A 50 -1.45 6.38 -2.84
N PRO A 51 -1.04 6.83 -1.64
CA PRO A 51 -1.96 7.09 -0.54
C PRO A 51 -2.76 8.40 -0.74
N SER A 52 -2.31 9.28 -1.64
CA SER A 52 -2.95 10.57 -1.88
C SER A 52 -2.73 11.06 -3.31
N LEU A 53 -3.73 11.77 -3.84
CA LEU A 53 -3.66 12.47 -5.13
C LEU A 53 -3.42 13.98 -4.97
N ALA A 54 -3.19 14.47 -3.75
CA ALA A 54 -3.12 15.91 -3.47
C ALA A 54 -2.01 16.64 -4.25
N SER A 55 -0.92 15.94 -4.57
CA SER A 55 0.23 16.46 -5.33
C SER A 55 0.19 16.14 -6.82
N ALA A 56 -0.84 15.44 -7.28
CA ALA A 56 -1.00 15.06 -8.68
C ALA A 56 -1.65 16.20 -9.48
N ASP A 57 -1.23 16.36 -10.74
CA ASP A 57 -1.95 17.25 -11.65
C ASP A 57 -3.32 16.63 -12.02
N PRO A 58 -4.44 17.37 -11.92
CA PRO A 58 -5.78 16.84 -12.21
C PRO A 58 -5.91 16.21 -13.61
N THR A 59 -5.19 16.74 -14.61
CA THR A 59 -5.20 16.20 -15.97
C THR A 59 -4.60 14.81 -16.03
N THR A 60 -3.60 14.50 -15.19
CA THR A 60 -2.96 13.18 -15.16
C THR A 60 -3.90 12.10 -14.64
N VAL A 61 -4.82 12.46 -13.73
CA VAL A 61 -5.79 11.52 -13.14
C VAL A 61 -6.98 11.26 -14.06
N THR A 62 -7.32 12.21 -14.94
CA THR A 62 -8.58 12.19 -15.71
C THR A 62 -8.67 11.05 -16.73
N ASP A 63 -7.55 10.71 -17.39
CA ASP A 63 -7.52 9.59 -18.37
C ASP A 63 -6.99 8.27 -17.76
N CYS A 64 -6.81 8.21 -16.45
CA CYS A 64 -6.49 6.98 -15.73
C CYS A 64 -7.78 6.28 -15.25
N GLY A 65 -7.75 4.95 -15.22
CA GLY A 65 -8.67 4.20 -14.36
C GLY A 65 -8.29 4.41 -12.91
N LEU A 66 -9.18 5.02 -12.12
CA LEU A 66 -8.96 5.24 -10.68
C LEU A 66 -9.67 4.15 -9.87
N LEU A 67 -8.89 3.40 -9.07
CA LEU A 67 -9.40 2.46 -8.08
C LEU A 67 -9.18 3.03 -6.68
N CYS A 68 -10.23 3.61 -6.08
CA CYS A 68 -10.16 4.11 -4.71
C CYS A 68 -10.45 2.97 -3.73
N LEU A 69 -9.51 2.67 -2.84
CA LEU A 69 -9.75 1.79 -1.71
C LEU A 69 -10.36 2.62 -0.56
N PRO A 70 -11.51 2.20 0.02
CA PRO A 70 -12.09 2.91 1.15
C PRO A 70 -11.19 2.84 2.39
N GLU A 71 -11.34 3.81 3.29
CA GLU A 71 -10.71 3.73 4.62
C GLU A 71 -11.17 2.44 5.31
N GLY A 72 -10.21 1.66 5.83
CA GLY A 72 -10.48 0.35 6.42
C GLY A 72 -10.66 -0.80 5.43
N ALA A 73 -10.43 -0.60 4.11
CA ALA A 73 -10.41 -1.71 3.14
C ALA A 73 -9.42 -2.81 3.54
N THR A 74 -8.30 -2.41 4.16
CA THR A 74 -7.36 -3.31 4.81
C THR A 74 -7.49 -3.11 6.32
N THR A 75 -7.63 -4.20 7.05
CA THR A 75 -7.77 -4.22 8.51
C THR A 75 -6.71 -5.12 9.12
N TRP A 76 -6.49 -5.01 10.41
CA TRP A 76 -5.53 -5.87 11.12
C TRP A 76 -5.87 -7.37 11.00
N HIS A 77 -7.15 -7.73 10.84
CA HIS A 77 -7.56 -9.12 10.56
C HIS A 77 -6.95 -9.65 9.26
N HIS A 78 -6.88 -8.83 8.20
CA HIS A 78 -6.25 -9.23 6.95
C HIS A 78 -4.74 -9.44 7.12
N VAL A 79 -4.10 -8.65 7.98
CA VAL A 79 -2.68 -8.82 8.33
C VAL A 79 -2.47 -10.12 9.11
N HIS A 80 -3.29 -10.38 10.13
CA HIS A 80 -3.25 -11.63 10.90
C HIS A 80 -3.46 -12.84 9.98
N TRP A 81 -4.49 -12.82 9.13
CA TRP A 81 -4.78 -13.91 8.21
C TRP A 81 -3.63 -14.17 7.24
N SER A 82 -2.99 -13.11 6.74
CA SER A 82 -1.82 -13.22 5.86
C SER A 82 -0.62 -13.81 6.61
N TRP A 83 -0.33 -13.30 7.81
CA TRP A 83 0.79 -13.76 8.65
C TRP A 83 0.61 -15.20 9.13
N ALA A 84 -0.59 -15.58 9.57
CA ALA A 84 -0.90 -16.91 10.08
C ALA A 84 -0.60 -18.03 9.06
N ARG A 85 -0.64 -17.73 7.76
CA ARG A 85 -0.28 -18.68 6.68
C ARG A 85 1.22 -18.93 6.54
N THR A 86 2.04 -18.03 7.08
CA THR A 86 3.51 -18.08 7.02
C THR A 86 4.15 -18.17 8.40
N ALA A 87 3.35 -18.16 9.47
CA ALA A 87 3.81 -18.23 10.84
C ALA A 87 4.52 -19.56 11.13
N ALA A 88 5.47 -19.54 12.07
CA ALA A 88 6.20 -20.73 12.50
C ALA A 88 5.24 -21.82 13.04
N GLU A 89 5.56 -23.09 12.79
CA GLU A 89 4.72 -24.24 13.18
C GLU A 89 4.45 -24.29 14.69
N CYS A 90 5.39 -23.81 15.51
CA CYS A 90 5.23 -23.73 16.96
C CYS A 90 4.14 -22.74 17.40
N LEU A 91 3.79 -21.75 16.55
CA LEU A 91 2.76 -20.75 16.81
C LEU A 91 1.37 -21.20 16.31
N THR A 92 1.29 -22.21 15.44
CA THR A 92 0.02 -22.71 14.88
C THR A 92 -1.05 -23.03 15.94
N PRO A 93 -0.73 -23.68 17.08
CA PRO A 93 -1.73 -23.96 18.12
C PRO A 93 -2.30 -22.70 18.79
N PHE A 94 -1.64 -21.56 18.66
CA PHE A 94 -1.98 -20.31 19.34
C PHE A 94 -2.63 -19.27 18.42
N LEU A 95 -2.79 -19.54 17.11
CA LEU A 95 -3.26 -18.54 16.15
C LEU A 95 -4.63 -17.95 16.49
N ASP A 96 -5.57 -18.79 16.94
CA ASP A 96 -6.91 -18.35 17.35
C ASP A 96 -6.86 -17.47 18.61
N VAL A 97 -5.98 -17.84 19.55
CA VAL A 97 -5.77 -17.07 20.79
C VAL A 97 -5.14 -15.72 20.48
N LEU A 98 -4.17 -15.69 19.56
CA LEU A 98 -3.52 -14.47 19.12
C LEU A 98 -4.49 -13.56 18.36
N GLU A 99 -5.37 -14.13 17.52
CA GLU A 99 -6.42 -13.35 16.85
C GLU A 99 -7.37 -12.72 17.88
N ALA A 100 -7.86 -13.52 18.83
CA ALA A 100 -8.75 -13.05 19.88
C ALA A 100 -8.09 -11.96 20.74
N LEU A 101 -6.81 -12.13 21.07
CA LEU A 101 -6.03 -11.13 21.80
C LEU A 101 -5.93 -9.83 20.99
N CYS A 102 -5.53 -9.89 19.72
CA CYS A 102 -5.48 -8.73 18.84
C CYS A 102 -6.86 -8.04 18.72
N GLY A 103 -7.95 -8.80 18.65
CA GLY A 103 -9.30 -8.26 18.56
C GLY A 103 -9.78 -7.51 19.79
N VAL A 104 -9.27 -7.86 20.97
CA VAL A 104 -9.55 -7.12 22.22
C VAL A 104 -8.65 -5.88 22.32
N TRP A 105 -7.35 -6.03 22.09
CA TRP A 105 -6.40 -4.99 22.43
C TRP A 105 -6.22 -3.91 21.35
N LEU A 106 -6.27 -4.25 20.06
CA LEU A 106 -6.02 -3.29 18.99
C LEU A 106 -7.06 -2.15 18.94
N PRO A 107 -8.39 -2.41 19.05
CA PRO A 107 -9.38 -1.34 19.08
C PRO A 107 -9.25 -0.45 20.33
N GLU A 108 -9.02 -1.06 21.49
CA GLU A 108 -8.84 -0.32 22.75
C GLU A 108 -7.59 0.58 22.70
N MET A 109 -6.50 0.10 22.08
CA MET A 109 -5.30 0.92 21.87
C MET A 109 -5.55 2.06 20.88
N GLU A 110 -6.27 1.81 19.79
CA GLU A 110 -6.64 2.87 18.84
C GLU A 110 -7.47 3.97 19.53
N ASP A 111 -8.48 3.57 20.28
CA ASP A 111 -9.30 4.48 21.07
C ASP A 111 -8.47 5.26 22.10
N PHE A 112 -7.57 4.57 22.79
CA PHE A 112 -6.66 5.18 23.75
C PHE A 112 -5.77 6.26 23.11
N PHE A 113 -5.14 5.97 21.97
CA PHE A 113 -4.26 6.92 21.27
C PHE A 113 -5.04 8.08 20.66
N ASN A 114 -6.27 7.87 20.19
CA ASN A 114 -7.10 8.92 19.58
C ASN A 114 -7.75 9.85 20.61
N LYS A 115 -8.17 9.32 21.77
CA LYS A 115 -8.95 10.05 22.79
C LYS A 115 -8.08 10.79 23.82
N LEU A 116 -6.80 10.43 24.00
CA LEU A 116 -5.93 11.07 24.99
C LEU A 116 -4.97 12.09 24.35
N PRO A 117 -5.28 13.40 24.35
CA PRO A 117 -4.44 14.42 23.74
C PRO A 117 -3.04 14.52 24.37
N ALA A 118 -2.87 14.10 25.63
CA ALA A 118 -1.57 14.09 26.32
C ALA A 118 -0.62 12.98 25.84
N ILE A 119 -1.15 11.93 25.20
CA ILE A 119 -0.38 10.73 24.77
C ILE A 119 -0.40 10.60 23.25
N ARG A 120 -0.97 11.57 22.52
CA ARG A 120 -0.98 11.56 21.05
C ARG A 120 0.44 11.32 20.54
N PRO A 121 0.69 10.17 19.90
CA PRO A 121 2.03 9.85 19.48
C PRO A 121 2.46 10.91 18.46
N ARG A 122 3.68 11.42 18.63
CA ARG A 122 4.23 12.47 17.75
C ARG A 122 4.35 12.00 16.30
N LEU A 123 4.49 10.70 16.12
CA LEU A 123 4.38 9.98 14.88
C LEU A 123 2.97 9.39 14.87
N GLY A 124 2.17 9.67 13.84
CA GLY A 124 0.77 9.19 13.79
C GLY A 124 0.64 7.68 14.06
N TYR A 125 -0.49 7.27 14.63
CA TYR A 125 -0.78 5.86 14.92
C TYR A 125 -1.45 5.18 13.73
N SER A 126 -0.97 3.99 13.37
CA SER A 126 -1.61 3.10 12.39
C SER A 126 -1.84 1.73 13.04
N PRO A 127 -3.10 1.30 13.23
CA PRO A 127 -3.42 -0.02 13.80
C PRO A 127 -2.81 -1.16 12.98
N LEU A 128 -2.77 -1.02 11.66
CA LEU A 128 -2.17 -1.98 10.73
C LEU A 128 -0.68 -2.14 10.98
N TRP A 129 0.05 -1.02 11.04
CA TRP A 129 1.50 -1.04 11.30
C TRP A 129 1.80 -1.65 12.67
N PHE A 130 1.03 -1.29 13.68
CA PHE A 130 1.20 -1.83 15.02
C PHE A 130 0.99 -3.35 15.04
N ALA A 131 -0.10 -3.84 14.43
CA ALA A 131 -0.36 -5.27 14.31
C ALA A 131 0.77 -6.01 13.57
N GLN A 132 1.26 -5.45 12.45
CA GLN A 132 2.41 -6.00 11.72
C GLN A 132 3.65 -6.13 12.63
N LYS A 133 3.95 -5.10 13.44
CA LYS A 133 5.09 -5.15 14.37
C LYS A 133 4.91 -6.16 15.50
N CYS A 134 3.69 -6.35 16.00
CA CYS A 134 3.43 -7.42 16.97
C CYS A 134 3.71 -8.80 16.36
N PHE A 135 3.29 -9.05 15.13
CA PHE A 135 3.53 -10.33 14.47
C PHE A 135 5.01 -10.55 14.12
N GLU A 136 5.72 -9.53 13.64
CA GLU A 136 7.17 -9.60 13.44
C GLU A 136 7.93 -9.93 14.74
N LEU A 137 7.49 -9.40 15.88
CA LEU A 137 8.07 -9.72 17.18
C LEU A 137 7.79 -11.17 17.60
N LEU A 138 6.58 -11.69 17.31
CA LEU A 138 6.25 -13.09 17.60
C LEU A 138 7.09 -14.04 16.76
N ASP A 139 7.31 -13.73 15.48
CA ASP A 139 8.19 -14.50 14.62
C ASP A 139 9.64 -14.49 15.10
N ALA A 140 10.11 -13.38 15.68
CA ALA A 140 11.46 -13.29 16.25
C ALA A 140 11.64 -14.09 17.56
N LEU A 141 10.54 -14.48 18.21
CA LEU A 141 10.54 -15.25 19.47
C LEU A 141 10.34 -16.75 19.26
N ALA A 142 9.93 -17.16 18.06
CA ALA A 142 9.62 -18.53 17.66
C ALA A 142 10.85 -19.28 17.12
#